data_AF-A0A378NDU3-F1
#
_entry.id   AF-A0A378NDU3-F1
#
_cell.length_a   1.000
_cell.length_b   1.000
_cell.length_c   1.000
_cell.angle_alpha   90.00
_cell.angle_beta   90.00
_cell.angle_gamma   90.00
#
_symmetry.space_group_name_H-M   'P 1'
#
loop_
_entity.id
_entity.type
_entity.pdbx_description
1 polymer ?
#
loop_
_entity_poly.entity_id
_entity_poly.type
_entity_poly.pdbx_seq_one_letter_code
_entity_poly.pdbx_strand_id
1 'polypeptide(L)' 'MLLSEGKIHAQGRACDVLECDIIQRLYNVNIEILYDGNGSPIIRPLRKCLNIDCCLNRK' A
#
# COMPACT_ATOMS: atom_id res chain seq x y z
N MET A 1 -9.19 -8.85 6.33
CA MET A 1 -8.89 -8.74 7.78
C MET A 1 -7.53 -8.08 7.93
N LEU A 2 -7.43 -7.03 8.75
CA LEU A 2 -6.19 -6.34 9.07
C LEU A 2 -5.79 -6.66 10.51
N LEU A 3 -4.59 -7.21 10.66
CA LEU A 3 -3.98 -7.57 11.93
C LEU A 3 -2.71 -6.73 12.13
N SER A 4 -2.62 -6.06 13.27
CA SER A 4 -1.39 -5.41 13.73
C SER A 4 -1.29 -5.50 15.25
N GLU A 5 -0.06 -5.57 15.77
CA GLU A 5 0.19 -5.57 17.22
C GLU A 5 -0.59 -6.66 18.00
N GLY A 6 -0.85 -7.81 17.36
CA GLY A 6 -1.61 -8.91 17.95
C GLY A 6 -3.12 -8.65 18.08
N LYS A 7 -3.67 -7.62 17.42
CA LYS A 7 -5.08 -7.23 17.47
C LYS A 7 -5.70 -7.21 16.07
N ILE A 8 -7.01 -7.42 16.01
CA ILE A 8 -7.83 -7.18 14.81
C ILE A 8 -8.16 -5.69 14.77
N HIS A 9 -7.70 -5.00 13.72
CA HIS A 9 -8.02 -3.59 13.48
C HIS A 9 -9.22 -3.42 12.55
N ALA A 10 -9.37 -4.30 11.55
CA ALA A 10 -10.51 -4.26 10.63
C ALA A 10 -10.82 -5.64 10.04
N GLN A 11 -12.08 -5.88 9.68
CA GLN A 11 -12.55 -7.12 9.04
C GLN A 11 -13.58 -6.80 7.96
N GLY A 12 -13.43 -7.41 6.77
CA GLY A 12 -14.21 -7.04 5.58
C GLY A 12 -13.44 -7.31 4.29
N ARG A 13 -13.90 -6.72 3.18
CA ARG A 13 -13.21 -6.81 1.88
C ARG A 13 -11.90 -6.04 1.93
N ALA A 14 -10.98 -6.32 1.02
CA ALA A 14 -9.66 -5.69 1.00
C ALA A 14 -9.74 -4.15 0.98
N CYS A 15 -10.67 -3.58 0.21
CA CYS A 15 -10.91 -2.13 0.17
C CYS A 15 -11.46 -1.53 1.47
N ASP A 16 -12.13 -2.33 2.30
CA ASP A 16 -12.69 -1.90 3.59
C ASP A 16 -11.68 -2.05 4.74
N VAL A 17 -10.57 -2.77 4.52
CA VAL A 17 -9.59 -3.09 5.59
C VAL A 17 -8.18 -2.61 5.33
N LEU A 18 -7.79 -2.32 4.08
CA LEU A 18 -6.42 -1.89 3.78
C LEU A 18 -6.27 -0.41 4.08
N GLU A 19 -5.52 -0.09 5.13
CA GLU A 19 -5.17 1.28 5.48
C GLU A 19 -3.68 1.55 5.25
N CYS A 20 -3.41 2.66 4.55
CA CYS A 20 -2.06 3.07 4.18
C CYS A 20 -1.15 3.19 5.41
N ASP A 21 -1.59 3.93 6.41
CA ASP A 21 -0.82 4.22 7.63
C ASP A 21 -0.42 2.97 8.42
N ILE A 22 -1.26 1.93 8.40
CA ILE A 22 -0.97 0.68 9.11
C ILE A 22 0.12 -0.10 8.37
N ILE A 23 0.00 -0.22 7.04
CA ILE A 23 1.00 -0.90 6.21
C ILE A 23 2.34 -0.16 6.27
N GLN A 24 2.32 1.18 6.22
CA GLN A 24 3.54 1.99 6.31
C GLN A 24 4.27 1.77 7.63
N ARG A 25 3.54 1.72 8.76
CA ARG A 25 4.13 1.48 10.09
C ARG A 25 4.66 0.05 10.26
N LEU A 26 3.89 -0.96 9.83
CA LEU A 26 4.26 -2.37 9.99
C LEU A 26 5.52 -2.74 9.18
N TYR A 27 5.61 -2.25 7.94
CA TYR A 27 6.68 -2.62 7.02
C TYR A 27 7.75 -1.53 6.86
N ASN A 28 7.63 -0.43 7.60
CA ASN A 28 8.53 0.72 7.53
C ASN A 28 8.83 1.19 6.09
N VAL A 29 7.76 1.35 5.31
CA VAL A 29 7.83 1.69 3.88
C VAL A 29 6.84 2.80 3.59
N ASN A 30 7.19 3.74 2.71
CA ASN A 30 6.22 4.70 2.20
C ASN A 30 5.45 4.07 1.04
N ILE A 31 4.12 4.13 1.09
CA ILE A 31 3.23 3.58 0.06
C ILE A 31 2.10 4.55 -0.23
N GLU A 32 1.38 4.30 -1.33
CA GLU A 32 0.02 4.78 -1.55
C GLU A 32 -0.85 3.58 -1.96
N ILE A 33 -2.15 3.65 -1.66
CA ILE A 33 -3.13 2.66 -2.13
C ILE A 33 -3.88 3.27 -3.31
N LEU A 34 -3.79 2.61 -4.45
CA LEU A 34 -4.54 2.92 -5.67
C LEU A 34 -5.65 1.88 -5.86
N TYR A 35 -6.52 2.09 -6.84
CA TYR A 35 -7.57 1.14 -7.20
C TYR A 35 -7.55 0.88 -8.71
N ASP A 36 -7.78 -0.37 -9.11
CA ASP A 36 -7.98 -0.72 -10.52
C ASP A 36 -9.38 -0.32 -11.01
N GLY A 37 -9.66 -0.56 -12.29
CA GLY A 37 -10.98 -0.29 -12.89
C GLY A 37 -12.14 -1.11 -12.29
N ASN A 38 -11.84 -2.15 -11.51
CA ASN A 38 -12.80 -2.99 -10.80
C ASN A 38 -12.92 -2.63 -9.30
N GLY A 39 -12.21 -1.60 -8.83
CA GLY A 39 -12.18 -1.20 -7.42
C GLY A 39 -11.29 -2.07 -6.53
N SER A 40 -10.42 -2.91 -7.10
CA SER A 40 -9.46 -3.71 -6.34
C SER A 40 -8.27 -2.85 -5.91
N PRO A 41 -7.85 -2.93 -4.64
CA PRO A 41 -6.74 -2.12 -4.14
C PRO A 41 -5.38 -2.60 -4.70
N ILE A 42 -4.56 -1.64 -5.13
CA ILE A 42 -3.18 -1.84 -5.60
C ILE A 42 -2.24 -1.06 -4.66
N ILE A 43 -1.28 -1.75 -4.04
CA ILE A 43 -0.27 -1.12 -3.18
C ILE A 43 0.89 -0.64 -4.04
N ARG A 44 1.10 0.68 -4.15
CA ARG A 44 2.26 1.26 -4.83
C ARG A 44 3.30 1.74 -3.82
N PRO A 45 4.52 1.19 -3.81
CA PRO A 45 5.59 1.70 -2.98
C PRO A 45 6.14 3.03 -3.51
N LEU A 46 6.22 4.03 -2.63
CA LEU A 46 6.83 5.35 -2.89
C LEU A 46 8.32 5.29 -2.59
N ARG A 47 9.06 4.50 -3.37
CA ARG A 47 10.51 4.48 -3.29
C ARG A 47 11.05 5.79 -3.86
N LYS A 48 11.93 6.47 -3.12
CA LYS A 48 12.78 7.50 -3.73
C LYS A 48 13.64 6.79 -4.78
N CYS A 49 13.48 7.17 -6.06
CA CYS A 49 14.38 6.74 -7.12
C CYS A 49 15.81 7.13 -6.69
N LEU A 50 16.63 6.17 -6.26
CA LEU A 50 18.05 6.40 -5.99
C LEU A 50 18.84 6.65 -7.28
N ASN A 51 18.23 6.36 -8.44
CA ASN A 51 18.79 6.61 -9.75
C ASN A 51 17.72 7.21 -10.68
N ILE A 52 18.09 8.26 -11.43
CA ILE A 52 17.22 9.01 -12.35
C ILE A 52 16.58 8.09 -13.41
N ASP A 53 17.28 7.02 -13.78
CA ASP A 53 16.84 6.04 -14.79
C ASP A 53 15.68 5.16 -14.31
N CYS A 54 15.46 5.04 -12.99
CA CYS A 54 14.39 4.23 -12.43
C CYS A 54 13.00 4.86 -12.64
N CYS A 55 12.98 6.19 -12.80
CA CYS A 55 11.76 6.99 -12.94
C CYS A 55 11.34 7.18 -14.42
N LEU A 56 12.16 6.79 -15.40
CA LEU A 56 11.95 7.05 -16.83
C LEU A 56 11.32 5.89 -17.62
N ASN A 57 11.10 4.72 -17.01
CA ASN A 57 10.47 3.57 -17.67
C ASN A 57 8.97 3.46 -17.36
N ARG A 58 8.23 4.57 -17.54
CA ARG A 58 6.79 4.53 -17.82
C ARG A 58 6.60 4.90 -19.29
N LYS A 59 6.89 3.95 -20.18
CA LYS A 59 6.34 3.98 -21.54
C LYS A 59 4.90 3.50 -21.50
#